data_AF-A0A1B8TVQ8-F1
#
_entry.id   AF-A0A1B8TVQ8-F1
#
_cell.length_a   1.000
_cell.length_b   1.000
_cell.length_c   1.000
_cell.angle_alpha   90.00
_cell.angle_beta   90.00
_cell.angle_gamma   90.00
#
_symmetry.space_group_name_H-M   'P 1'
#
loop_
_entity.id
_entity.type
_entity.pdbx_description
1 polymer ?
#
loop_
_entity_poly.entity_id
_entity_poly.type
_entity_poly.pdbx_seq_one_letter_code
_entity_poly.pdbx_strand_id
1 'polypeptide(L)'
;MSTNTQNNKNEDEIDLGSLFVIIGKGFSRLFNFIGNIFKGIFYFFIEVLIFIKDNVIKIGIAGLVGLIAGIFIEVKSDDAYGSELLVEPNFNSALQLYNNVNFYNDLVKQKDTATLAKVFNLSKEYAASLKEFSIEPLKVDIDKINAYNDLILSVDTLTIKSYEFEDFKKSFTDYDYKVHKISVVATKNDVFNKLDDVIISSVVNNKYFNRLKKLTNENLNRTDSLYRQNLEQIDSLRRVYMRVMIEEAKKQSTGTSIDLGGEKRTTKELELFDANRRINSDLKSITEAKSKKYEVINVISNFQEIGYEIKGVTKNYAFLLFLLGVGTMIGFLLLAKLNKYLDNYK
;
A
#
# COMPACT_ATOMS: atom_id res chain seq x y z
N MET A 1 18.10 56.38 -69.32
CA MET A 1 17.15 57.49 -69.49
C MET A 1 16.16 57.46 -68.33
N SER A 2 16.22 58.50 -67.50
CA SER A 2 15.13 59.05 -66.66
C SER A 2 13.78 59.04 -67.42
N THR A 3 12.59 58.93 -66.87
CA THR A 3 12.02 59.05 -65.51
C THR A 3 10.54 58.71 -65.68
N ASN A 4 9.90 58.01 -64.73
CA ASN A 4 8.68 58.55 -64.13
C ASN A 4 8.39 57.88 -62.79
N THR A 5 8.73 58.60 -61.74
CA THR A 5 8.30 58.34 -60.37
C THR A 5 7.14 59.27 -60.10
N GLN A 6 6.01 58.75 -59.57
CA GLN A 6 5.01 59.44 -58.74
C GLN A 6 3.84 58.43 -58.58
N ASN A 7 3.37 58.03 -57.41
CA ASN A 7 3.44 58.59 -56.07
C ASN A 7 3.33 57.46 -55.04
N ASN A 8 4.27 57.42 -54.09
CA ASN A 8 3.91 57.04 -52.72
C ASN A 8 3.08 58.20 -52.15
N LYS A 9 1.81 57.93 -51.83
CA LYS A 9 1.03 58.78 -50.94
C LYS A 9 0.38 57.88 -49.89
N ASN A 10 0.85 58.12 -48.65
CA ASN A 10 0.25 57.76 -47.37
C ASN A 10 0.47 56.31 -46.91
N GLU A 11 1.73 55.99 -46.61
CA GLU A 11 2.02 55.37 -45.32
C GLU A 11 1.80 56.46 -44.24
N ASP A 12 1.10 56.12 -43.16
CA ASP A 12 0.72 56.94 -41.97
C ASP A 12 -0.76 57.26 -41.77
N GLU A 13 -1.65 56.63 -42.52
CA GLU A 13 -2.85 56.09 -41.90
C GLU A 13 -2.83 54.61 -42.21
N ILE A 14 -2.63 53.78 -41.19
CA ILE A 14 -3.12 52.42 -41.27
C ILE A 14 -4.61 52.59 -41.58
N ASP A 15 -4.99 52.50 -42.85
CA ASP A 15 -6.39 52.54 -43.25
C ASP A 15 -7.00 51.31 -42.59
N LEU A 16 -7.62 51.56 -41.43
CA LEU A 16 -8.19 50.54 -40.58
C LEU A 16 -9.14 49.69 -41.43
N GLY A 17 -9.79 50.27 -42.44
CA GLY A 17 -10.61 49.55 -43.42
C GLY A 17 -9.84 48.47 -44.19
N SER A 18 -8.64 48.75 -44.68
CA SER A 18 -7.79 47.77 -45.37
C SER A 18 -7.32 46.65 -44.43
N LEU A 19 -7.01 46.98 -43.17
CA LEU A 19 -6.58 46.03 -42.15
C LEU A 19 -7.75 45.17 -41.66
N PHE A 20 -8.95 45.73 -41.54
CA PHE A 20 -10.20 44.99 -41.29
C PHE A 20 -10.55 44.04 -42.43
N VAL A 21 -10.29 44.40 -43.70
CA VAL A 21 -10.50 43.49 -44.85
C VAL A 21 -9.50 42.34 -44.84
N ILE A 22 -8.23 42.58 -44.49
CA ILE A 22 -7.20 41.52 -44.38
C ILE A 22 -7.52 40.59 -43.20
N ILE A 23 -7.91 41.15 -42.05
CA ILE A 23 -8.35 40.39 -40.87
C ILE A 23 -9.61 39.57 -41.21
N GLY A 24 -10.60 40.17 -41.87
CA GLY A 24 -11.82 39.48 -42.30
C GLY A 24 -11.55 38.32 -43.27
N LYS A 25 -10.62 38.50 -44.22
CA LYS A 25 -10.15 37.41 -45.10
C LYS A 25 -9.41 36.31 -44.33
N GLY A 26 -8.63 36.68 -43.30
CA GLY A 26 -7.98 35.74 -42.39
C GLY A 26 -8.97 34.89 -41.59
N PHE A 27 -9.96 35.53 -40.97
CA PHE A 27 -11.05 34.83 -40.27
C PHE A 27 -11.88 33.95 -41.21
N SER A 28 -12.21 34.42 -42.41
CA SER A 28 -12.92 33.62 -43.41
C SER A 28 -12.15 32.33 -43.77
N ARG A 29 -10.83 32.41 -43.97
CA ARG A 29 -9.99 31.23 -44.21
C ARG A 29 -9.95 30.28 -43.01
N LEU A 30 -9.86 30.82 -41.79
CA LEU A 30 -9.89 30.02 -40.56
C LEU A 30 -11.22 29.28 -40.39
N PHE A 31 -12.36 29.96 -40.56
CA PHE A 31 -13.68 29.33 -40.48
C PHE A 31 -13.93 28.33 -41.60
N ASN A 32 -13.41 28.58 -42.81
CA ASN A 32 -13.46 27.61 -43.90
C ASN A 32 -12.59 26.37 -43.61
N PHE A 33 -11.41 26.54 -43.01
CA PHE A 33 -10.56 25.43 -42.56
C PHE A 33 -11.26 24.58 -41.50
N ILE A 34 -11.79 25.21 -40.44
CA ILE A 34 -12.55 24.54 -39.39
C ILE A 34 -13.77 23.83 -39.98
N GLY A 35 -14.53 24.51 -40.85
CA GLY A 35 -15.69 23.94 -41.54
C GLY A 35 -15.33 22.71 -42.39
N ASN A 36 -14.18 22.71 -43.05
CA ASN A 36 -13.69 21.56 -43.81
C ASN A 36 -13.27 20.38 -42.91
N ILE A 37 -12.68 20.65 -41.73
CA ILE A 37 -12.41 19.60 -40.73
C ILE A 37 -13.73 18.96 -40.27
N PHE A 38 -14.74 19.77 -39.90
CA PHE A 38 -16.04 19.24 -39.49
C PHE A 38 -16.73 18.43 -40.59
N LYS A 39 -16.64 18.86 -41.86
CA LYS A 39 -17.15 18.09 -43.01
C LYS A 39 -16.41 16.77 -43.18
N GLY A 40 -15.08 16.75 -43.03
CA GLY A 40 -14.27 15.54 -43.09
C GLY A 40 -14.61 14.55 -41.97
N ILE A 41 -14.76 15.04 -40.74
CA ILE A 41 -15.20 14.24 -39.59
C ILE A 41 -16.60 13.67 -39.83
N PHE A 42 -17.54 14.48 -40.32
CA PHE A 42 -18.89 14.03 -40.63
C PHE A 42 -18.89 12.94 -41.72
N TYR A 43 -18.13 13.13 -42.79
CA TYR A 43 -18.00 12.14 -43.85
C TYR A 43 -17.40 10.83 -43.33
N PHE A 44 -16.36 10.92 -42.50
CA PHE A 44 -15.76 9.75 -41.83
C PHE A 44 -16.78 8.98 -41.00
N PHE A 45 -17.59 9.66 -40.18
CA PHE A 45 -18.66 8.99 -39.42
C PHE A 45 -19.71 8.33 -40.31
N ILE A 46 -20.11 8.99 -41.41
CA ILE A 46 -21.03 8.41 -42.39
C ILE A 46 -20.43 7.15 -43.02
N GLU A 47 -19.15 7.16 -43.37
CA GLU A 47 -18.45 6.02 -43.93
C GLU A 47 -18.36 4.85 -42.94
N VAL A 48 -18.08 5.14 -41.66
CA VAL A 48 -18.13 4.15 -40.57
C VAL A 48 -19.53 3.54 -40.43
N LEU A 49 -20.58 4.37 -40.44
CA LEU A 49 -21.96 3.89 -40.34
C LEU A 49 -22.36 3.01 -41.54
N ILE A 50 -21.97 3.39 -42.76
CA ILE A 50 -22.20 2.59 -43.96
C ILE A 50 -21.44 1.27 -43.86
N PHE A 51 -20.17 1.30 -43.45
CA PHE A 51 -19.36 0.10 -43.26
C PHE A 51 -20.00 -0.89 -42.28
N ILE A 52 -20.48 -0.38 -41.13
CA ILE A 52 -21.16 -1.19 -40.12
C ILE A 52 -22.45 -1.76 -40.71
N LYS A 53 -23.27 -0.93 -41.38
CA LYS A 53 -24.53 -1.37 -42.01
C LYS A 53 -24.32 -2.49 -43.02
N ASP A 54 -23.33 -2.34 -43.91
CA ASP A 54 -23.05 -3.32 -44.97
C ASP A 54 -22.49 -4.64 -44.43
N ASN A 55 -21.84 -4.60 -43.27
CA ASN A 55 -21.20 -5.77 -42.68
C ASN A 55 -21.86 -6.21 -41.36
N VAL A 56 -23.06 -5.70 -41.05
CA VAL A 56 -23.73 -5.92 -39.76
C VAL A 56 -23.96 -7.40 -39.47
N ILE A 57 -24.30 -8.19 -40.50
CA ILE A 57 -24.51 -9.64 -40.37
C ILE A 57 -23.19 -10.35 -40.03
N LYS A 58 -22.10 -9.98 -40.71
CA LYS A 58 -20.78 -10.57 -40.51
C LYS A 58 -20.22 -10.24 -39.12
N ILE A 59 -20.35 -8.98 -38.72
CA ILE A 59 -19.96 -8.50 -37.39
C ILE A 59 -20.82 -9.17 -36.31
N GLY A 60 -22.12 -9.30 -36.55
CA GLY A 60 -23.06 -9.96 -35.65
C GLY A 60 -22.75 -11.44 -35.44
N ILE A 61 -22.44 -12.18 -36.51
CA ILE A 61 -22.03 -13.60 -36.41
C ILE A 61 -20.72 -13.73 -35.61
N ALA A 62 -19.72 -12.90 -35.90
CA ALA A 62 -18.45 -12.93 -35.17
C ALA A 62 -18.64 -12.58 -33.67
N GLY A 63 -19.48 -11.59 -33.37
CA GLY A 63 -19.89 -11.27 -32.01
C GLY A 63 -20.60 -12.43 -31.33
N LEU A 64 -21.55 -13.09 -32.00
CA LEU A 64 -22.29 -14.23 -31.47
C LEU A 64 -21.36 -15.42 -31.16
N VAL A 65 -20.41 -15.72 -32.05
CA VAL A 65 -19.40 -16.76 -31.82
C VAL A 65 -18.54 -16.41 -30.61
N GLY A 66 -18.10 -15.15 -30.51
CA GLY A 66 -17.36 -14.65 -29.35
C GLY A 66 -18.16 -14.76 -28.05
N LEU A 67 -19.45 -14.43 -28.09
CA LEU A 67 -20.36 -14.52 -26.94
C LEU A 67 -20.57 -15.97 -26.50
N ILE A 68 -20.82 -16.90 -27.42
CA ILE A 68 -20.98 -18.33 -27.11
C ILE A 68 -19.68 -18.89 -26.51
N ALA A 69 -18.53 -18.57 -27.12
CA ALA A 69 -17.23 -18.97 -26.60
C ALA A 69 -16.96 -18.40 -25.19
N GLY A 70 -17.36 -17.16 -24.94
CA GLY A 70 -17.20 -16.53 -23.64
C GLY A 70 -18.13 -17.08 -22.56
N ILE A 71 -19.38 -17.38 -22.88
CA ILE A 71 -20.29 -18.09 -21.95
C ILE A 71 -19.70 -19.47 -21.60
N PHE A 72 -19.18 -20.20 -22.59
CA PHE A 72 -18.57 -21.51 -22.34
C PHE A 72 -17.37 -21.44 -21.39
N ILE A 73 -16.54 -20.40 -21.50
CA ILE A 73 -15.41 -20.18 -20.59
C ILE A 73 -15.89 -19.75 -19.20
N GLU A 74 -16.89 -18.88 -19.13
CA GLU A 74 -17.43 -18.35 -17.88
C GLU A 74 -18.09 -19.44 -17.03
N VAL A 75 -18.88 -20.32 -17.65
CA VAL A 75 -19.48 -21.48 -16.96
C VAL A 75 -18.44 -22.49 -16.49
N LYS A 76 -17.28 -22.56 -17.17
CA LYS A 76 -16.19 -23.47 -16.81
C LYS A 76 -15.18 -22.85 -15.82
N SER A 77 -15.33 -21.56 -15.54
CA SER A 77 -14.47 -20.87 -14.57
C SER A 77 -15.01 -21.16 -13.18
N ASP A 78 -14.18 -21.78 -12.33
CA ASP A 78 -14.55 -22.03 -10.94
C ASP A 78 -14.84 -20.71 -10.21
N ASP A 79 -15.82 -20.72 -9.30
CA ASP A 79 -16.02 -19.63 -8.35
C ASP A 79 -14.73 -19.37 -7.58
N ALA A 80 -14.39 -18.10 -7.35
CA ALA A 80 -13.20 -17.69 -6.62
C ALA A 80 -13.60 -16.91 -5.37
N TYR A 81 -13.11 -17.35 -4.23
CA TYR A 81 -13.29 -16.72 -2.94
C TYR A 81 -11.96 -16.20 -2.43
N GLY A 82 -11.99 -15.03 -1.81
CA GLY A 82 -10.84 -14.40 -1.17
C GLY A 82 -11.00 -14.30 0.34
N SER A 83 -9.89 -14.33 1.05
CA SER A 83 -9.84 -13.93 2.46
C SER A 83 -8.50 -13.25 2.74
N GLU A 84 -8.50 -12.30 3.67
CA GLU A 84 -7.35 -11.47 4.00
C GLU A 84 -6.99 -11.62 5.49
N LEU A 85 -5.69 -11.69 5.77
CA LEU A 85 -5.09 -11.77 7.11
C LEU A 85 -4.15 -10.57 7.27
N LEU A 86 -4.39 -9.74 8.29
CA LEU A 86 -3.55 -8.59 8.62
C LEU A 86 -2.66 -8.93 9.80
N VAL A 87 -1.35 -8.77 9.61
CA VAL A 87 -0.33 -9.11 10.58
C VAL A 87 0.71 -8.00 10.74
N GLU A 88 1.28 -7.90 11.93
CA GLU A 88 2.42 -7.03 12.25
C GLU A 88 3.60 -7.93 12.70
N PRO A 89 4.55 -8.24 11.80
CA PRO A 89 5.74 -9.01 12.12
C PRO A 89 6.70 -8.21 13.00
N ASN A 90 7.15 -8.81 14.10
CA ASN A 90 8.20 -8.27 14.96
C ASN A 90 9.56 -8.88 14.63
N PHE A 91 10.61 -8.37 15.26
CA PHE A 91 11.98 -8.90 15.17
C PHE A 91 12.54 -8.96 13.74
N ASN A 92 12.08 -8.08 12.85
CA ASN A 92 12.41 -8.08 11.41
C ASN A 92 12.08 -9.42 10.74
N SER A 93 11.03 -10.10 11.20
CA SER A 93 10.59 -11.39 10.64
C SER A 93 9.78 -11.26 9.35
N ALA A 94 9.49 -10.03 8.89
CA ALA A 94 8.76 -9.77 7.66
C ALA A 94 9.36 -10.52 6.46
N LEU A 95 10.68 -10.47 6.26
CA LEU A 95 11.31 -11.18 5.14
C LEU A 95 11.05 -12.70 5.17
N GLN A 96 11.09 -13.32 6.35
CA GLN A 96 10.78 -14.74 6.50
C GLN A 96 9.31 -15.02 6.16
N LEU A 97 8.40 -14.15 6.60
CA LEU A 97 6.98 -14.25 6.29
C LEU A 97 6.73 -14.19 4.78
N TYR A 98 7.35 -13.23 4.08
CA TYR A 98 7.24 -13.14 2.62
C TYR A 98 7.78 -14.38 1.92
N ASN A 99 8.94 -14.89 2.36
CA ASN A 99 9.50 -16.11 1.79
C ASN A 99 8.57 -17.31 1.98
N ASN A 100 7.92 -17.43 3.15
CA ASN A 100 6.99 -18.52 3.43
C ASN A 100 5.72 -18.40 2.57
N VAL A 101 5.13 -17.20 2.46
CA VAL A 101 3.94 -16.98 1.61
C VAL A 101 4.27 -17.21 0.13
N ASN A 102 5.42 -16.74 -0.35
CA ASN A 102 5.87 -16.97 -1.72
C ASN A 102 6.10 -18.46 -1.99
N PHE A 103 6.67 -19.20 -1.03
CA PHE A 103 6.80 -20.64 -1.13
C PHE A 103 5.44 -21.33 -1.28
N TYR A 104 4.43 -20.94 -0.50
CA TYR A 104 3.07 -21.49 -0.66
C TYR A 104 2.47 -21.17 -2.03
N ASN A 105 2.68 -19.95 -2.52
CA ASN A 105 2.25 -19.56 -3.86
C ASN A 105 2.95 -20.39 -4.95
N ASP A 106 4.23 -20.68 -4.79
CA ASP A 106 4.99 -21.50 -5.73
C ASP A 106 4.50 -22.95 -5.75
N LEU A 107 4.14 -23.52 -4.59
CA LEU A 107 3.50 -24.84 -4.53
C LEU A 107 2.17 -24.88 -5.28
N VAL A 108 1.37 -23.82 -5.16
CA VAL A 108 0.09 -23.70 -5.89
C VAL A 108 0.34 -23.61 -7.40
N LYS A 109 1.30 -22.78 -7.84
CA LYS A 109 1.69 -22.66 -9.26
C LYS A 109 2.22 -23.97 -9.83
N GLN A 110 2.98 -24.72 -9.04
CA GLN A 110 3.50 -26.05 -9.40
C GLN A 110 2.43 -27.16 -9.33
N LYS A 111 1.23 -26.85 -8.82
CA LYS A 111 0.14 -27.80 -8.58
C LYS A 111 0.52 -28.93 -7.63
N ASP A 112 1.44 -28.69 -6.70
CA ASP A 112 1.84 -29.66 -5.68
C ASP A 112 0.83 -29.71 -4.53
N THR A 113 -0.34 -30.27 -4.82
CA THR A 113 -1.44 -30.44 -3.87
C THR A 113 -1.11 -31.38 -2.72
N ALA A 114 -0.16 -32.31 -2.91
CA ALA A 114 0.25 -33.25 -1.88
C ALA A 114 1.05 -32.56 -0.78
N THR A 115 2.00 -31.72 -1.16
CA THR A 115 2.78 -30.92 -0.21
C THR A 115 1.92 -29.87 0.47
N LEU A 116 1.03 -29.17 -0.27
CA LEU A 116 0.09 -28.22 0.32
C LEU A 116 -0.82 -28.87 1.36
N ALA A 117 -1.40 -30.04 1.05
CA ALA A 117 -2.22 -30.80 1.99
C ALA A 117 -1.46 -31.15 3.27
N LYS A 118 -0.19 -31.53 3.15
CA LYS A 118 0.65 -31.88 4.30
C LYS A 118 1.04 -30.66 5.13
N VAL A 119 1.43 -29.56 4.50
CA VAL A 119 1.86 -28.33 5.17
C VAL A 119 0.70 -27.72 5.96
N PHE A 120 -0.47 -27.61 5.33
CA PHE A 120 -1.65 -26.99 5.93
C PHE A 120 -2.55 -27.97 6.69
N ASN A 121 -2.17 -29.25 6.77
CA ASN A 121 -2.99 -30.32 7.35
C ASN A 121 -4.44 -30.34 6.79
N LEU A 122 -4.55 -30.19 5.47
CA LEU A 122 -5.82 -30.17 4.75
C LEU A 122 -6.08 -31.50 4.04
N SER A 123 -7.35 -31.77 3.72
CA SER A 123 -7.66 -32.83 2.76
C SER A 123 -7.11 -32.46 1.38
N LYS A 124 -6.83 -33.46 0.53
CA LYS A 124 -6.37 -33.21 -0.84
C LYS A 124 -7.33 -32.32 -1.64
N GLU A 125 -8.63 -32.44 -1.36
CA GLU A 125 -9.67 -31.63 -2.00
C GLU A 125 -9.57 -30.15 -1.58
N TYR A 126 -9.41 -29.87 -0.28
CA TYR A 126 -9.22 -28.51 0.21
C TYR A 126 -7.89 -27.91 -0.25
N ALA A 127 -6.81 -28.70 -0.26
CA ALA A 127 -5.53 -28.24 -0.78
C ALA A 127 -5.59 -27.91 -2.28
N ALA A 128 -6.33 -28.68 -3.08
CA ALA A 128 -6.54 -28.41 -4.50
C ALA A 128 -7.42 -27.19 -4.78
N SER A 129 -8.21 -26.75 -3.79
CA SER A 129 -9.04 -25.56 -3.91
C SER A 129 -8.23 -24.26 -3.84
N LEU A 130 -7.04 -24.28 -3.25
CA LEU A 130 -6.16 -23.11 -3.12
C LEU A 130 -5.62 -22.71 -4.50
N LYS A 131 -5.79 -21.44 -4.88
CA LYS A 131 -5.42 -20.91 -6.21
C LYS A 131 -4.30 -19.88 -6.16
N GLU A 132 -4.21 -19.09 -5.10
CA GLU A 132 -3.20 -18.05 -4.99
C GLU A 132 -2.92 -17.70 -3.53
N PHE A 133 -1.64 -17.44 -3.24
CA PHE A 133 -1.19 -16.80 -2.00
C PHE A 133 -0.42 -15.54 -2.38
N SER A 134 -0.75 -14.42 -1.75
CA SER A 134 -0.04 -13.16 -1.94
C SER A 134 0.16 -12.45 -0.61
N ILE A 135 1.18 -11.60 -0.56
CA ILE A 135 1.49 -10.77 0.59
C ILE A 135 1.92 -9.40 0.09
N GLU A 136 1.36 -8.36 0.70
CA GLU A 136 1.67 -6.97 0.41
C GLU A 136 1.73 -6.15 1.69
N PRO A 137 2.57 -5.11 1.76
CA PRO A 137 2.55 -4.21 2.90
C PRO A 137 1.35 -3.26 2.82
N LEU A 138 0.81 -2.89 3.98
CA LEU A 138 -0.11 -1.76 4.08
C LEU A 138 0.70 -0.46 4.02
N LYS A 139 0.71 0.19 2.85
CA LYS A 139 1.54 1.36 2.60
C LYS A 139 0.96 2.59 3.31
N VAL A 140 1.48 2.91 4.49
CA VAL A 140 1.13 4.11 5.26
C VAL A 140 2.35 5.00 5.44
N ASP A 141 2.26 6.27 5.08
CA ASP A 141 3.40 7.20 5.14
C ASP A 141 3.91 7.45 6.57
N ILE A 142 3.03 7.30 7.57
CA ILE A 142 3.40 7.44 8.99
C ILE A 142 4.48 6.42 9.40
N ASP A 143 4.54 5.25 8.77
CA ASP A 143 5.55 4.24 9.08
C ASP A 143 6.93 4.69 8.63
N LYS A 144 7.04 5.37 7.48
CA LYS A 144 8.29 5.97 7.00
C LYS A 144 8.77 7.08 7.93
N ILE A 145 7.84 7.94 8.37
CA ILE A 145 8.15 9.04 9.28
C ILE A 145 8.66 8.48 10.61
N ASN A 146 7.97 7.48 11.17
CA ASN A 146 8.36 6.85 12.42
C ASN A 146 9.72 6.15 12.30
N ALA A 147 9.94 5.39 11.23
CA ALA A 147 11.21 4.69 11.02
C ALA A 147 12.38 5.67 10.84
N TYR A 148 12.15 6.80 10.16
CA TYR A 148 13.14 7.88 10.08
C TYR A 148 13.39 8.52 11.44
N ASN A 149 12.34 8.81 12.21
CA ASN A 149 12.49 9.35 13.57
C ASN A 149 13.30 8.40 14.47
N ASP A 150 13.03 7.09 14.41
CA ASP A 150 13.77 6.08 15.15
C ASP A 150 15.25 6.03 14.72
N LEU A 151 15.53 6.14 13.41
CA LEU A 151 16.89 6.25 12.89
C LEU A 151 17.60 7.49 13.45
N ILE A 152 16.95 8.65 13.37
CA ILE A 152 17.48 9.93 13.83
C ILE A 152 17.77 9.93 15.33
N LEU A 153 16.92 9.29 16.14
CA LEU A 153 17.15 9.14 17.57
C LEU A 153 18.27 8.14 17.90
N SER A 154 18.62 7.25 16.97
CA SER A 154 19.66 6.23 17.15
C SER A 154 21.06 6.64 16.72
N VAL A 155 21.20 7.73 15.97
CA VAL A 155 22.47 8.20 15.39
C VAL A 155 22.89 9.56 15.95
N ASP A 156 24.19 9.84 15.94
CA ASP A 156 24.72 11.12 16.38
C ASP A 156 24.35 12.26 15.42
N THR A 157 24.30 13.48 15.97
CA THR A 157 23.92 14.71 15.23
C THR A 157 24.77 15.02 14.01
N LEU A 158 26.00 14.51 13.93
CA LEU A 158 26.86 14.63 12.76
C LEU A 158 26.41 13.72 11.61
N THR A 159 25.89 12.52 11.91
CA THR A 159 25.36 11.56 10.93
C THR A 159 24.02 12.02 10.37
N ILE A 160 23.19 12.69 11.18
CA ILE A 160 21.90 13.27 10.76
C ILE A 160 22.08 14.23 9.57
N LYS A 161 23.16 15.05 9.57
CA LYS A 161 23.42 16.01 8.49
C LYS A 161 23.73 15.35 7.14
N SER A 162 24.11 14.07 7.15
CA SER A 162 24.45 13.31 5.94
C SER A 162 23.32 12.43 5.40
N TYR A 163 22.22 12.28 6.14
CA TYR A 163 21.08 11.46 5.74
C TYR A 163 19.82 12.31 5.63
N GLU A 164 19.49 12.76 4.42
CA GLU A 164 18.23 13.46 4.16
C GLU A 164 17.04 12.48 4.15
N PHE A 165 15.87 12.98 4.56
CA PHE A 165 14.64 12.17 4.59
C PHE A 165 14.27 11.60 3.23
N GLU A 166 14.48 12.34 2.14
CA GLU A 166 14.19 11.86 0.78
C GLU A 166 15.08 10.68 0.36
N ASP A 167 16.32 10.61 0.84
CA ASP A 167 17.19 9.47 0.57
C ASP A 167 16.79 8.25 1.42
N PHE A 168 16.40 8.46 2.67
CA PHE A 168 15.81 7.40 3.50
C PHE A 168 14.53 6.84 2.88
N LYS A 169 13.67 7.69 2.33
CA LYS A 169 12.43 7.28 1.66
C LYS A 169 12.69 6.38 0.45
N LYS A 170 13.80 6.58 -0.26
CA LYS A 170 14.22 5.71 -1.38
C LYS A 170 14.76 4.36 -0.92
N SER A 171 15.39 4.30 0.26
CA SER A 171 15.90 3.03 0.82
C SER A 171 14.82 2.22 1.55
N PHE A 172 13.68 2.85 1.89
CA PHE A 172 12.56 2.18 2.54
C PHE A 172 11.92 1.14 1.62
N THR A 173 11.90 -0.11 2.08
CA THR A 173 11.41 -1.26 1.32
C THR A 173 10.00 -1.67 1.73
N ASP A 174 9.39 -2.55 0.94
CA ASP A 174 8.07 -3.12 1.26
C ASP A 174 8.10 -4.02 2.51
N TYR A 175 9.28 -4.41 3.02
CA TYR A 175 9.43 -5.18 4.26
C TYR A 175 9.50 -4.30 5.52
N ASP A 176 9.73 -2.98 5.35
CA ASP A 176 9.93 -2.05 6.46
C ASP A 176 8.61 -1.45 6.98
N TYR A 177 7.50 -1.65 6.28
CA TYR A 177 6.16 -1.30 6.78
C TYR A 177 5.80 -2.17 7.98
N LYS A 178 4.99 -1.63 8.90
CA LYS A 178 4.64 -2.37 10.13
C LYS A 178 3.62 -3.46 9.87
N VAL A 179 2.60 -3.14 9.07
CA VAL A 179 1.47 -4.01 8.81
C VAL A 179 1.57 -4.61 7.42
N HIS A 180 1.35 -5.91 7.33
CA HIS A 180 1.30 -6.66 6.09
C HIS A 180 -0.02 -7.39 5.97
N LYS A 181 -0.52 -7.44 4.74
CA LYS A 181 -1.74 -8.13 4.37
C LYS A 181 -1.37 -9.37 3.57
N ILE A 182 -1.84 -10.52 4.04
CA ILE A 182 -1.74 -11.79 3.36
C ILE A 182 -3.11 -12.09 2.78
N SER A 183 -3.17 -12.27 1.46
CA SER A 183 -4.41 -12.60 0.76
C SER A 183 -4.32 -14.01 0.21
N VAL A 184 -5.39 -14.77 0.39
CA VAL A 184 -5.50 -16.14 -0.13
C VAL A 184 -6.74 -16.22 -1.01
N VAL A 185 -6.58 -16.83 -2.18
CA VAL A 185 -7.68 -17.11 -3.10
C VAL A 185 -7.89 -18.61 -3.22
N ALA A 186 -9.14 -19.05 -3.09
CA ALA A 186 -9.51 -20.46 -3.20
C ALA A 186 -10.87 -20.64 -3.91
N THR A 187 -11.15 -21.84 -4.43
CA THR A 187 -12.46 -22.18 -5.00
C THR A 187 -13.48 -22.61 -3.97
N LYS A 188 -13.02 -23.00 -2.79
CA LYS A 188 -13.89 -23.27 -1.63
C LYS A 188 -13.86 -22.08 -0.70
N ASN A 189 -15.03 -21.66 -0.22
CA ASN A 189 -15.18 -20.50 0.63
C ASN A 189 -14.85 -20.75 2.12
N ASP A 190 -14.77 -22.01 2.55
CA ASP A 190 -14.65 -22.46 3.94
C ASP A 190 -13.26 -23.00 4.31
N VAL A 191 -12.22 -22.69 3.52
CA VAL A 191 -10.85 -23.22 3.71
C VAL A 191 -9.95 -22.30 4.53
N PHE A 192 -10.28 -21.01 4.65
CA PHE A 192 -9.34 -19.97 5.08
C PHE A 192 -8.98 -20.00 6.57
N ASN A 193 -9.91 -20.38 7.44
CA ASN A 193 -9.73 -20.41 8.89
C ASN A 193 -8.73 -21.48 9.42
N LYS A 194 -8.17 -22.30 8.53
CA LYS A 194 -7.16 -23.31 8.86
C LYS A 194 -5.76 -22.91 8.42
N LEU A 195 -5.63 -21.77 7.73
CA LEU A 195 -4.38 -21.37 7.07
C LEU A 195 -3.55 -20.43 7.94
N ASP A 196 -4.20 -19.61 8.76
CA ASP A 196 -3.62 -18.61 9.65
C ASP A 196 -2.58 -19.23 10.60
N ASP A 197 -2.97 -20.23 11.38
CA ASP A 197 -2.10 -20.86 12.37
C ASP A 197 -0.83 -21.45 11.72
N VAL A 198 -0.98 -22.05 10.54
CA VAL A 198 0.13 -22.66 9.80
C VAL A 198 1.08 -21.57 9.26
N ILE A 199 0.54 -20.51 8.68
CA ILE A 199 1.34 -19.38 8.17
C ILE A 199 2.10 -18.71 9.32
N ILE A 200 1.44 -18.42 10.44
CA ILE A 200 2.06 -17.76 11.58
C ILE A 200 3.11 -18.66 12.23
N SER A 201 2.75 -19.92 12.50
CA SER A 201 3.65 -20.88 13.16
C SER A 201 4.89 -21.19 12.32
N SER A 202 4.81 -21.13 10.97
CA SER A 202 5.96 -21.31 10.10
C SER A 202 7.10 -20.30 10.33
N VAL A 203 6.76 -19.09 10.79
CA VAL A 203 7.74 -18.05 11.14
C VAL A 203 8.11 -18.16 12.62
N VAL A 204 7.12 -18.36 13.50
CA VAL A 204 7.33 -18.46 14.96
C VAL A 204 8.22 -19.66 15.33
N ASN A 205 8.07 -20.80 14.66
CA ASN A 205 8.81 -22.03 14.93
C ASN A 205 10.26 -22.00 14.43
N ASN A 206 10.64 -20.96 13.68
CA ASN A 206 12.03 -20.75 13.34
C ASN A 206 12.87 -20.57 14.62
N LYS A 207 13.95 -21.35 14.77
CA LYS A 207 14.80 -21.37 15.96
C LYS A 207 15.33 -19.98 16.35
N TYR A 208 15.64 -19.14 15.37
CA TYR A 208 16.14 -17.78 15.60
C TYR A 208 15.05 -16.89 16.21
N PHE A 209 13.87 -16.80 15.58
CA PHE A 209 12.78 -15.95 16.05
C PHE A 209 12.17 -16.43 17.37
N ASN A 210 12.04 -17.75 17.56
CA ASN A 210 11.58 -18.32 18.83
C ASN A 210 12.53 -17.94 19.99
N ARG A 211 13.86 -18.03 19.75
CA ARG A 211 14.85 -17.61 20.75
C ARG A 211 14.74 -16.13 21.08
N LEU A 212 14.56 -15.27 20.07
CA LEU A 212 14.37 -13.83 20.27
C LEU A 212 13.12 -13.54 21.09
N LYS A 213 11.97 -14.10 20.71
CA LYS A 213 10.71 -14.00 21.48
C LYS A 213 10.94 -14.36 22.94
N LYS A 214 11.53 -15.53 23.21
CA LYS A 214 11.77 -16.01 24.58
C LYS A 214 12.65 -15.05 25.38
N LEU A 215 13.80 -14.65 24.84
CA LEU A 215 14.74 -13.75 25.52
C LEU A 215 14.15 -12.36 25.76
N THR A 216 13.42 -11.83 24.78
CA THR A 216 12.73 -10.54 24.90
C THR A 216 11.64 -10.60 25.98
N ASN A 217 10.84 -11.66 26.02
CA ASN A 217 9.78 -11.81 27.02
C ASN A 217 10.35 -12.00 28.43
N GLU A 218 11.42 -12.80 28.57
CA GLU A 218 12.14 -12.95 29.83
C GLU A 218 12.70 -11.60 30.33
N ASN A 219 13.32 -10.82 29.44
CA ASN A 219 13.87 -9.52 29.78
C ASN A 219 12.77 -8.51 30.18
N LEU A 220 11.69 -8.42 29.40
CA LEU A 220 10.57 -7.52 29.69
C LEU A 220 9.88 -7.87 31.01
N ASN A 221 9.69 -9.16 31.29
CA ASN A 221 9.09 -9.61 32.54
C ASN A 221 10.00 -9.38 33.75
N ARG A 222 11.30 -9.64 33.61
CA ARG A 222 12.29 -9.34 34.65
C ARG A 222 12.34 -7.84 34.96
N THR A 223 12.36 -7.00 33.92
CA THR A 223 12.45 -5.54 34.08
C THR A 223 11.17 -4.98 34.71
N ASP A 224 9.98 -5.40 34.24
CA ASP A 224 8.70 -5.03 34.86
C ASP A 224 8.64 -5.41 36.35
N SER A 225 9.04 -6.64 36.69
CA SER A 225 9.09 -7.09 38.10
C SER A 225 10.05 -6.26 38.94
N LEU A 226 11.26 -5.97 38.43
CA LEU A 226 12.25 -5.16 39.13
C LEU A 226 11.75 -3.74 39.37
N TYR A 227 11.13 -3.12 38.37
CA TYR A 227 10.60 -1.76 38.49
C TYR A 227 9.46 -1.67 39.50
N ARG A 228 8.57 -2.67 39.56
CA ARG A 228 7.51 -2.75 40.58
C ARG A 228 8.09 -2.90 41.99
N GLN A 229 9.12 -3.73 42.16
CA GLN A 229 9.83 -3.83 43.45
C GLN A 229 10.49 -2.50 43.84
N ASN A 230 11.09 -1.79 42.88
CA ASN A 230 11.69 -0.48 43.14
C ASN A 230 10.64 0.56 43.55
N LEU A 231 9.41 0.53 43.00
CA LEU A 231 8.32 1.38 43.46
C LEU A 231 7.98 1.14 44.94
N GLU A 232 7.86 -0.13 45.34
CA GLU A 232 7.57 -0.50 46.74
C GLU A 232 8.68 -0.05 47.70
N GLN A 233 9.95 -0.18 47.27
CA GLN A 233 11.11 0.27 48.03
C GLN A 233 11.14 1.79 48.18
N ILE A 234 10.85 2.54 47.10
CA ILE A 234 10.77 4.01 47.15
C ILE A 234 9.65 4.46 48.08
N ASP A 235 8.48 3.83 48.02
CA ASP A 235 7.38 4.18 48.93
C ASP A 235 7.69 3.86 50.39
N SER A 236 8.46 2.81 50.64
CA SER A 236 8.96 2.49 51.99
C SER A 236 9.97 3.53 52.47
N LEU A 237 10.93 3.91 51.61
CA LEU A 237 11.93 4.93 51.91
C LEU A 237 11.30 6.30 52.15
N ARG A 238 10.30 6.69 51.35
CA ARG A 238 9.53 7.93 51.52
C ARG A 238 8.83 7.98 52.88
N ARG A 239 8.23 6.87 53.31
CA ARG A 239 7.59 6.76 54.63
C ARG A 239 8.59 6.94 55.78
N VAL A 240 9.76 6.31 55.67
CA VAL A 240 10.84 6.46 56.67
C VAL A 240 11.34 7.90 56.70
N TYR A 241 11.61 8.49 55.54
CA TYR A 241 12.11 9.86 55.42
C TYR A 241 11.12 10.88 56.00
N MET A 242 9.83 10.77 55.63
CA MET A 242 8.77 11.63 56.18
C MET A 242 8.65 11.50 57.70
N ARG A 243 8.81 10.30 58.25
CA ARG A 243 8.85 10.09 59.71
C ARG A 243 10.04 10.80 60.35
N VAL A 244 11.24 10.67 59.76
CA VAL A 244 12.44 11.37 60.26
C VAL A 244 12.23 12.88 60.28
N MET A 245 11.67 13.46 59.22
CA MET A 245 11.38 14.90 59.18
C MET A 245 10.38 15.35 60.25
N ILE A 246 9.31 14.57 60.47
CA ILE A 246 8.33 14.87 61.52
C ILE A 246 8.99 14.83 62.91
N GLU A 247 9.87 13.85 63.16
CA GLU A 247 10.58 13.74 64.44
C GLU A 247 11.65 14.83 64.61
N GLU A 248 12.32 15.26 63.55
CA GLU A 248 13.24 16.40 63.57
C GLU A 248 12.49 17.71 63.85
N ALA A 249 11.33 17.93 63.22
CA ALA A 249 10.50 19.13 63.45
C ALA A 249 9.96 19.23 64.88
N LYS A 250 9.80 18.10 65.58
CA LYS A 250 9.40 18.06 67.00
C LYS A 250 10.53 18.40 67.97
N LYS A 251 11.80 18.35 67.55
CA LYS A 251 12.93 18.70 68.41
C LYS A 251 12.98 20.22 68.59
N GLN A 252 12.87 20.70 69.84
CA GLN A 252 13.12 22.10 70.18
C GLN A 252 14.60 22.42 69.94
N SER A 253 14.91 23.13 68.86
CA SER A 253 16.26 23.63 68.58
C SER A 253 16.53 24.91 69.39
N THR A 254 17.44 24.83 70.35
CA THR A 254 17.96 25.98 71.13
C THR A 254 19.18 26.63 70.47
N GLY A 255 19.15 26.80 69.15
CA GLY A 255 20.24 27.49 68.43
C GLY A 255 19.86 27.92 67.02
N THR A 256 20.00 29.21 66.71
CA THR A 256 19.78 29.79 65.39
C THR A 256 20.94 29.40 64.46
N SER A 257 20.73 28.42 63.59
CA SER A 257 21.65 28.14 62.48
C SER A 257 21.12 28.84 61.22
N ILE A 258 21.79 29.91 60.80
CA ILE A 258 21.46 30.63 59.56
C ILE A 258 22.38 30.09 58.47
N ASP A 259 21.82 29.36 57.52
CA ASP A 259 22.51 28.96 56.30
C ASP A 259 22.52 30.14 55.31
N LEU A 260 23.69 30.76 55.11
CA LEU A 260 23.91 31.96 54.29
C LEU A 260 24.45 31.63 52.88
N GLY A 261 24.50 30.35 52.48
CA GLY A 261 25.20 29.92 51.26
C GLY A 261 24.39 29.04 50.28
N GLY A 262 23.06 29.05 50.33
CA GLY A 262 22.23 28.10 49.61
C GLY A 262 22.21 28.27 48.08
N GLU A 263 23.06 27.52 47.37
CA GLU A 263 22.72 27.07 46.00
C GLU A 263 21.36 26.33 46.05
N LYS A 264 20.54 26.46 44.99
CA LYS A 264 19.27 25.73 44.84
C LYS A 264 19.50 24.20 44.84
N ARG A 265 19.61 23.59 46.02
CA ARG A 265 19.64 22.14 46.18
C ARG A 265 18.22 21.61 46.10
N THR A 266 17.97 20.67 45.20
CA THR A 266 16.72 19.90 45.16
C THR A 266 16.51 19.23 46.51
N THR A 267 15.28 19.25 47.02
CA THR A 267 14.96 18.56 48.27
C THR A 267 14.88 17.06 48.00
N LYS A 268 15.37 16.23 48.92
CA LYS A 268 15.47 14.76 48.74
C LYS A 268 14.10 14.11 48.51
N GLU A 269 13.03 14.74 49.00
CA GLU A 269 11.63 14.38 48.81
C GLU A 269 11.19 14.56 47.36
N LEU A 270 11.62 15.66 46.73
CA LEU A 270 11.35 15.93 45.33
C LEU A 270 12.09 14.91 44.45
N GLU A 271 13.32 14.55 44.80
CA GLU A 271 14.09 13.51 44.11
C GLU A 271 13.42 12.13 44.19
N LEU A 272 12.90 11.74 45.37
CA LEU A 272 12.15 10.48 45.53
C LEU A 272 10.84 10.49 44.74
N PHE A 273 10.15 11.64 44.66
CA PHE A 273 8.94 11.78 43.86
C PHE A 273 9.24 11.71 42.36
N ASP A 274 10.31 12.36 41.91
CA ASP A 274 10.75 12.32 40.51
C ASP A 274 11.22 10.92 40.11
N ALA A 275 11.94 10.21 40.99
CA ALA A 275 12.30 8.80 40.77
C ALA A 275 11.06 7.92 40.61
N ASN A 276 10.05 8.08 41.47
CA ASN A 276 8.76 7.39 41.35
C ASN A 276 8.07 7.68 40.00
N ARG A 277 8.05 8.95 39.57
CA ARG A 277 7.47 9.34 38.28
C ARG A 277 8.21 8.70 37.09
N ARG A 278 9.55 8.69 37.13
CA ARG A 278 10.38 8.05 36.09
C ARG A 278 10.11 6.55 36.00
N ILE A 279 10.08 5.85 37.13
CA ILE A 279 9.79 4.40 37.17
C ILE A 279 8.39 4.10 36.62
N ASN A 280 7.38 4.92 36.95
CA ASN A 280 6.05 4.76 36.37
C ASN A 280 6.02 5.01 34.84
N SER A 281 6.79 5.99 34.36
CA SER A 281 6.95 6.24 32.92
C SER A 281 7.61 5.04 32.22
N ASP A 282 8.66 4.49 32.83
CA ASP A 282 9.36 3.31 32.29
C ASP A 282 8.45 2.07 32.30
N LEU A 283 7.65 1.86 33.35
CA LEU A 283 6.65 0.78 33.40
C LEU A 283 5.60 0.90 32.29
N LYS A 284 5.19 2.13 31.95
CA LYS A 284 4.31 2.37 30.81
C LYS A 284 4.98 1.91 29.50
N SER A 285 6.22 2.34 29.27
CA SER A 285 7.01 1.95 28.09
C SER A 285 7.24 0.43 28.02
N ILE A 286 7.50 -0.23 29.16
CA ILE A 286 7.64 -1.70 29.24
C ILE A 286 6.31 -2.38 28.89
N THR A 287 5.18 -1.85 29.36
CA THR A 287 3.85 -2.39 29.04
C THR A 287 3.54 -2.26 27.55
N GLU A 288 3.86 -1.12 26.94
CA GLU A 288 3.73 -0.93 25.49
C GLU A 288 4.65 -1.88 24.71
N ALA A 289 5.90 -2.08 25.17
CA ALA A 289 6.83 -3.02 24.58
C ALA A 289 6.35 -4.47 24.70
N LYS A 290 5.75 -4.85 25.84
CA LYS A 290 5.09 -6.16 26.01
C LYS A 290 3.95 -6.31 25.01
N SER A 291 3.05 -5.34 24.90
CA SER A 291 1.92 -5.41 23.95
C SER A 291 2.36 -5.61 22.50
N LYS A 292 3.51 -5.07 22.10
CA LYS A 292 3.99 -5.12 20.71
C LYS A 292 4.92 -6.29 20.44
N LYS A 293 5.86 -6.60 21.35
CA LYS A 293 6.98 -7.51 21.08
C LYS A 293 6.82 -8.89 21.72
N TYR A 294 5.68 -9.19 22.35
CA TYR A 294 5.50 -10.49 23.01
C TYR A 294 5.45 -11.67 22.04
N GLU A 295 4.99 -11.41 20.82
CA GLU A 295 4.82 -12.38 19.75
C GLU A 295 5.74 -12.08 18.57
N VAL A 296 6.16 -13.10 17.83
CA VAL A 296 6.97 -12.90 16.61
C VAL A 296 6.13 -12.25 15.52
N ILE A 297 4.85 -12.58 15.45
CA ILE A 297 3.87 -11.98 14.53
C ILE A 297 2.63 -11.66 15.35
N ASN A 298 2.24 -10.39 15.39
CA ASN A 298 0.95 -9.99 15.95
C ASN A 298 -0.13 -10.13 14.88
N VAL A 299 -1.27 -10.72 15.23
CA VAL A 299 -2.43 -10.81 14.34
C VAL A 299 -3.37 -9.65 14.64
N ILE A 300 -3.55 -8.76 13.66
CA ILE A 300 -4.44 -7.60 13.77
C ILE A 300 -5.86 -7.98 13.33
N SER A 301 -5.96 -8.72 12.23
CA SER A 301 -7.23 -9.26 11.72
C SER A 301 -6.99 -10.63 11.17
N ASN A 302 -7.76 -11.62 11.64
CA ASN A 302 -7.65 -12.98 11.13
C ASN A 302 -8.40 -13.14 9.80
N PHE A 303 -8.16 -14.26 9.10
CA PHE A 303 -8.98 -14.67 7.97
C PHE A 303 -10.46 -14.78 8.37
N GLN A 304 -11.33 -14.40 7.45
CA GLN A 304 -12.77 -14.64 7.58
C GLN A 304 -13.06 -16.15 7.45
N GLU A 305 -13.98 -16.67 8.26
CA GLU A 305 -14.41 -18.09 8.21
C GLU A 305 -14.99 -18.46 6.84
N ILE A 306 -15.72 -17.52 6.23
CA ILE A 306 -16.28 -17.63 4.89
C ILE A 306 -15.67 -16.51 4.06
N GLY A 307 -14.97 -16.88 2.98
CA GLY A 307 -14.36 -15.91 2.07
C GLY A 307 -15.38 -15.11 1.27
N TYR A 308 -15.00 -13.89 0.89
CA TYR A 308 -15.81 -13.04 0.01
C TYR A 308 -15.71 -13.52 -1.43
N GLU A 309 -16.82 -13.46 -2.16
CA GLU A 309 -16.87 -13.87 -3.56
C GLU A 309 -16.19 -12.83 -4.46
N ILE A 310 -15.19 -13.26 -5.23
CA ILE A 310 -14.45 -12.41 -6.17
C ILE A 310 -15.18 -12.41 -7.51
N LYS A 311 -16.22 -11.57 -7.63
CA LYS A 311 -16.89 -11.31 -8.91
C LYS A 311 -16.08 -10.34 -9.76
N GLY A 312 -15.36 -10.85 -10.75
CA GLY A 312 -14.62 -10.01 -11.69
C GLY A 312 -15.55 -9.34 -12.70
N VAL A 313 -15.92 -8.07 -12.49
CA VAL A 313 -16.68 -7.28 -13.48
C VAL A 313 -15.87 -7.04 -14.76
N THR A 314 -14.53 -7.03 -14.68
CA THR A 314 -13.60 -7.02 -15.83
C THR A 314 -13.36 -8.41 -16.43
N LYS A 315 -14.01 -9.47 -15.92
CA LYS A 315 -13.86 -10.86 -16.37
C LYS A 315 -15.17 -11.48 -16.86
N ASN A 316 -16.14 -10.67 -17.31
CA ASN A 316 -17.24 -11.22 -18.10
C ASN A 316 -16.67 -11.68 -19.45
N TYR A 317 -16.26 -12.95 -19.50
CA TYR A 317 -15.62 -13.54 -20.67
C TYR A 317 -16.59 -13.52 -21.86
N ALA A 318 -17.90 -13.62 -21.64
CA ALA A 318 -18.91 -13.44 -22.69
C ALA A 318 -18.82 -12.05 -23.34
N PHE A 319 -18.74 -10.98 -22.55
CA PHE A 319 -18.64 -9.61 -23.06
C PHE A 319 -17.28 -9.31 -23.70
N LEU A 320 -16.20 -9.74 -23.07
CA LEU A 320 -14.84 -9.55 -23.61
C LEU A 320 -14.64 -10.27 -24.93
N LEU A 321 -15.05 -11.54 -25.03
CA LEU A 321 -14.92 -12.29 -26.26
C LEU A 321 -15.92 -11.86 -27.33
N PHE A 322 -17.08 -11.34 -26.95
CA PHE A 322 -17.98 -10.64 -27.88
C PHE A 322 -17.27 -9.44 -28.53
N LEU A 323 -16.68 -8.55 -27.73
CA LEU A 323 -15.96 -7.37 -28.25
C LEU A 323 -14.73 -7.77 -29.07
N LEU A 324 -14.00 -8.79 -28.64
CA LEU A 324 -12.84 -9.31 -29.38
C LEU A 324 -13.28 -9.91 -30.72
N GLY A 325 -14.38 -10.67 -30.76
CA GLY A 325 -14.96 -11.20 -32.00
C GLY A 325 -15.39 -10.09 -32.96
N VAL A 326 -16.05 -9.05 -32.45
CA VAL A 326 -16.43 -7.86 -33.24
C VAL A 326 -15.19 -7.14 -33.78
N GLY A 327 -14.21 -6.85 -32.92
CA GLY A 327 -13.01 -6.10 -33.27
C GLY A 327 -12.13 -6.83 -34.31
N THR A 328 -11.92 -8.14 -34.12
CA THR A 328 -11.17 -8.98 -35.06
C THR A 328 -11.85 -9.04 -36.43
N MET A 329 -13.18 -9.15 -36.47
CA MET A 329 -13.93 -9.17 -37.73
C MET A 329 -13.89 -7.81 -38.46
N ILE A 330 -14.00 -6.71 -37.72
CA ILE A 330 -13.84 -5.36 -38.30
C ILE A 330 -12.44 -5.21 -38.88
N GLY A 331 -11.40 -5.59 -38.14
CA GLY A 331 -10.01 -5.56 -38.62
C GLY A 331 -9.81 -6.39 -39.88
N PHE A 332 -10.33 -7.62 -39.92
CA PHE A 332 -10.27 -8.49 -41.09
C PHE A 332 -10.96 -7.87 -42.32
N LEU A 333 -12.15 -7.29 -42.15
CA LEU A 333 -12.90 -6.65 -43.24
C LEU A 333 -12.20 -5.40 -43.78
N LEU A 334 -11.55 -4.61 -42.91
CA LEU A 334 -10.75 -3.46 -43.34
C LEU A 334 -9.52 -3.91 -44.13
N LEU A 335 -8.81 -4.95 -43.66
CA LEU A 335 -7.69 -5.54 -44.40
C LEU A 335 -8.12 -6.09 -45.76
N ALA A 336 -9.28 -6.75 -45.85
CA ALA A 336 -9.82 -7.24 -47.11
C ALA A 336 -10.17 -6.11 -48.08
N LYS A 337 -10.77 -5.02 -47.59
CA LYS A 337 -11.03 -3.81 -48.40
C LYS A 337 -9.74 -3.15 -48.87
N LEU A 338 -8.74 -3.06 -48.00
CA LEU A 338 -7.42 -2.52 -48.33
C LEU A 338 -6.72 -3.37 -49.39
N ASN A 339 -6.74 -4.69 -49.27
CA ASN A 339 -6.15 -5.59 -50.25
C ASN A 339 -6.81 -5.43 -51.62
N LYS A 340 -8.15 -5.40 -51.67
CA LYS A 340 -8.89 -5.14 -52.91
C LYS A 340 -8.60 -3.76 -53.51
N TYR A 341 -8.36 -2.75 -52.67
CA TYR A 341 -7.95 -1.42 -53.14
C TYR A 341 -6.55 -1.47 -53.77
N LEU A 342 -5.59 -2.12 -53.11
CA LEU A 342 -4.22 -2.30 -53.63
C LEU A 342 -4.19 -3.09 -54.95
N ASP A 343 -5.02 -4.13 -55.09
CA ASP A 343 -5.10 -4.93 -56.33
C ASP A 343 -5.62 -4.12 -57.54
N ASN A 344 -6.44 -3.09 -57.29
CA ASN A 344 -7.00 -2.20 -58.32
C ASN A 344 -6.24 -0.88 -58.45
N TYR A 345 -5.15 -0.69 -57.69
CA TYR A 345 -4.29 0.49 -57.75
C TYR A 345 -3.28 0.32 -58.90
N LYS A 346 -3.79 0.38 -60.13
CA LYS A 346 -2.98 0.54 -61.34
C LYS A 346 -3.15 1.93 -61.91
#